data_AF-A0A368V199-F1
#
_entry.id   AF-A0A368V199-F1
#
_cell.length_a   1.000
_cell.length_b   1.000
_cell.length_c   1.000
_cell.angle_alpha   90.00
_cell.angle_beta   90.00
_cell.angle_gamma   90.00
#
_symmetry.space_group_name_H-M   'P 1'
#
loop_
_entity.id
_entity.type
_entity.pdbx_description
1 polymer ?
#
loop_
_entity_poly.entity_id
_entity_poly.type
_entity_poly.pdbx_seq_one_letter_code
_entity_poly.pdbx_strand_id
1 'polypeptide(L)'
;MEFLTALFLLFVFGAIFGAKKGKRRSRRKTSNRQSSPTKRPTPAARIAAREPKPDPYLYLYDHWKEVSEGKVKVPAWYHDPVTERQLQRLREDEIKLPGRPISKGQASDLIGLGEPTEPEQLEILRFFRVTGLPLKHYSIAAIEIDRIMSDPEKVRQWNNRPANAIQKEYYRYFGIPAPKGLTATEAEATIASHELSDDQWDDWDAYSDLIEELQDKDFREDYELKKPSIPVIRQAIERHTKEGIKITELSADDLVDTLFDIKPDLKKP
;
A
#
# COMPACT_ATOMS: atom_id res chain seq x y z
N MET A 1 -19.23 -2.16 22.12
CA MET A 1 -19.18 -1.43 20.84
C MET A 1 -17.75 -1.25 20.32
N GLU A 2 -16.72 -1.11 21.19
CA GLU A 2 -15.33 -0.89 20.74
C GLU A 2 -14.52 -2.15 20.37
N PHE A 3 -14.95 -3.36 20.76
CA PHE A 3 -14.31 -4.61 20.33
C PHE A 3 -14.81 -5.13 18.97
N LEU A 4 -15.96 -4.66 18.49
CA LEU A 4 -16.54 -5.12 17.21
C LEU A 4 -15.91 -4.42 16.00
N THR A 5 -15.47 -3.17 16.15
CA THR A 5 -14.80 -2.40 15.09
C THR A 5 -13.36 -2.85 14.86
N ALA A 6 -12.65 -3.27 15.90
CA ALA A 6 -11.28 -3.80 15.79
C ALA A 6 -11.24 -5.22 15.19
N LEU A 7 -12.27 -6.04 15.40
CA LEU A 7 -12.33 -7.40 14.84
C LEU A 7 -12.74 -7.40 13.35
N PHE A 8 -13.55 -6.43 12.91
CA PHE A 8 -13.96 -6.29 11.50
C PHE A 8 -12.79 -5.88 10.59
N LEU A 9 -11.83 -5.11 11.10
CA LEU A 9 -10.59 -4.77 10.38
C LEU A 9 -9.55 -5.91 10.39
N LEU A 10 -9.74 -6.98 11.16
CA LEU A 10 -8.80 -8.10 11.22
C LEU A 10 -9.25 -9.30 10.38
N PHE A 11 -10.56 -9.46 10.16
CA PHE A 11 -11.10 -10.55 9.33
C PHE A 11 -11.20 -10.21 7.83
N VAL A 12 -11.32 -8.94 7.46
CA VAL A 12 -11.32 -8.53 6.03
C VAL A 12 -9.91 -8.58 5.41
N PHE A 13 -8.85 -8.57 6.21
CA PHE A 13 -7.47 -8.38 5.75
C PHE A 13 -6.60 -9.65 5.74
N GLY A 14 -7.11 -10.79 6.22
CA GLY A 14 -6.31 -12.02 6.37
C GLY A 14 -6.29 -12.98 5.16
N ALA A 15 -7.10 -12.77 4.13
CA ALA A 15 -7.34 -13.78 3.10
C ALA A 15 -6.76 -13.49 1.71
N ILE A 16 -6.36 -12.24 1.38
CA ILE A 16 -6.06 -11.89 -0.03
C ILE A 16 -4.57 -11.78 -0.34
N PHE A 17 -3.67 -11.54 0.62
CA PHE A 17 -2.25 -11.31 0.30
C PHE A 17 -1.30 -12.23 1.07
N GLY A 18 -1.17 -13.45 0.55
CA GLY A 18 -0.10 -14.38 0.92
C GLY A 18 1.27 -13.79 0.59
N ALA A 19 2.10 -13.65 1.62
CA ALA A 19 3.44 -13.07 1.56
C ALA A 19 4.38 -13.80 0.58
N LYS A 20 5.00 -13.06 -0.38
CA LYS A 20 6.11 -13.57 -1.19
C LYS A 20 7.36 -12.69 -1.05
N LYS A 21 8.40 -13.27 -0.43
CA LYS A 21 9.75 -12.70 -0.29
C LYS A 21 10.55 -12.86 -1.59
N GLY A 22 10.74 -11.78 -2.34
CA GLY A 22 11.64 -11.71 -3.50
C GLY A 22 13.05 -11.23 -3.14
N LYS A 23 14.08 -11.98 -3.58
CA LYS A 23 15.51 -11.69 -3.37
C LYS A 23 15.98 -10.51 -4.22
N ARG A 24 16.45 -9.43 -3.57
CA ARG A 24 17.10 -8.28 -4.21
C ARG A 24 18.45 -8.67 -4.85
N ARG A 25 18.63 -8.39 -6.15
CA ARG A 25 19.94 -8.39 -6.83
C ARG A 25 20.47 -6.97 -7.07
N SER A 26 21.79 -6.89 -7.09
CA SER A 26 22.62 -5.70 -6.93
C SER A 26 22.62 -4.76 -8.14
N ARG A 27 22.54 -3.47 -7.83
CA ARG A 27 22.36 -2.29 -8.69
C ARG A 27 23.70 -1.81 -9.26
N ARG A 28 23.82 -1.65 -10.59
CA ARG A 28 24.91 -0.87 -11.20
C ARG A 28 24.38 0.49 -11.67
N LYS A 29 25.04 1.56 -11.26
CA LYS A 29 24.76 2.96 -11.63
C LYS A 29 25.50 3.32 -12.91
N THR A 30 24.84 3.97 -13.85
CA THR A 30 25.52 4.76 -14.90
C THR A 30 24.71 6.02 -15.22
N SER A 31 25.43 7.06 -15.61
CA SER A 31 25.14 8.48 -15.39
C SER A 31 24.42 9.21 -16.52
N ASN A 32 23.45 10.03 -16.11
CA ASN A 32 22.96 11.32 -16.62
C ASN A 32 23.50 11.92 -17.94
N ARG A 33 22.55 12.30 -18.82
CA ARG A 33 22.64 13.47 -19.72
C ARG A 33 21.40 14.35 -19.58
N GLN A 34 21.64 15.66 -19.54
CA GLN A 34 20.71 16.75 -19.25
C GLN A 34 19.91 17.21 -20.49
N SER A 35 18.66 17.63 -20.28
CA SER A 35 17.96 18.59 -21.14
C SER A 35 17.12 19.57 -20.30
N SER A 36 17.07 20.83 -20.76
CA SER A 36 16.73 22.03 -19.99
C SER A 36 15.23 22.39 -19.95
N PRO A 37 14.78 23.23 -19.00
CA PRO A 37 13.41 23.22 -18.49
C PRO A 37 12.54 24.42 -18.94
N THR A 38 11.27 24.16 -19.25
CA THR A 38 10.18 25.12 -19.05
C THR A 38 9.92 25.26 -17.55
N LYS A 39 9.70 26.51 -17.06
CA LYS A 39 9.64 26.90 -15.63
C LYS A 39 8.51 26.20 -14.85
N ARG A 40 8.72 24.92 -14.52
CA ARG A 40 8.16 24.25 -13.34
C ARG A 40 9.11 24.54 -12.18
N PRO A 41 8.63 24.77 -10.94
CA PRO A 41 9.51 24.82 -9.78
C PRO A 41 10.37 23.56 -9.78
N THR A 42 11.68 23.74 -9.71
CA THR A 42 12.63 22.63 -9.83
C THR A 42 12.30 21.58 -8.77
N PRO A 43 12.55 20.28 -9.03
CA PRO A 43 12.45 19.25 -8.01
C PRO A 43 13.23 19.64 -6.74
N ALA A 44 14.37 20.32 -6.91
CA ALA A 44 15.14 20.91 -5.82
C ALA A 44 14.36 21.98 -5.01
N ALA A 45 13.62 22.88 -5.66
CA ALA A 45 12.76 23.84 -4.97
C ALA A 45 11.56 23.18 -4.27
N ARG A 46 11.00 22.08 -4.81
CA ARG A 46 9.97 21.26 -4.14
C ARG A 46 10.52 20.45 -2.96
N ILE A 47 11.78 20.05 -3.02
CA ILE A 47 12.48 19.34 -1.95
C ILE A 47 12.90 20.32 -0.85
N ALA A 48 13.35 21.53 -1.22
CA ALA A 48 13.74 22.59 -0.29
C ALA A 48 12.53 23.23 0.43
N ALA A 49 11.34 23.22 -0.18
CA ALA A 49 10.08 23.66 0.45
C ALA A 49 9.42 22.58 1.33
N ARG A 50 9.94 21.35 1.34
CA ARG A 50 9.55 20.36 2.35
C ARG A 50 10.43 20.62 3.55
N GLU A 51 9.85 21.17 4.61
CA GLU A 51 10.49 21.20 5.93
C GLU A 51 11.12 19.81 6.20
N PRO A 52 12.33 19.76 6.79
CA PRO A 52 12.95 18.49 7.12
C PRO A 52 11.94 17.67 7.93
N LYS A 53 11.65 16.45 7.46
CA LYS A 53 10.75 15.55 8.19
C LYS A 53 11.23 15.46 9.63
N PRO A 54 10.33 15.52 10.62
CA PRO A 54 10.73 15.42 12.01
C PRO A 54 11.47 14.10 12.23
N ASP A 55 12.44 14.13 13.14
CA ASP A 55 13.11 12.92 13.58
C ASP A 55 12.06 11.90 14.06
N PRO A 56 12.04 10.67 13.53
CA PRO A 56 11.11 9.62 13.96
C PRO A 56 11.07 9.43 15.47
N TYR A 57 12.21 9.56 16.15
CA TYR A 57 12.28 9.42 17.61
C TYR A 57 11.59 10.57 18.33
N LEU A 58 11.76 11.81 17.87
CA LEU A 58 11.08 12.97 18.46
C LEU A 58 9.57 12.83 18.33
N TYR A 59 9.08 12.39 17.17
CA TYR A 59 7.65 12.14 16.97
C TYR A 59 7.09 11.11 17.96
N LEU A 60 7.80 9.98 18.18
CA LEU A 60 7.39 8.99 19.18
C LEU A 60 7.42 9.57 20.60
N TYR A 61 8.43 10.38 20.94
CA TYR A 61 8.52 10.96 22.28
C TYR A 61 7.38 11.95 22.56
N ASP A 62 7.00 12.75 21.56
CA ASP A 62 5.82 13.63 21.65
C ASP A 62 4.54 12.82 21.80
N HIS A 63 4.38 11.74 21.02
CA HIS A 63 3.25 10.82 21.17
C HIS A 63 3.20 10.20 22.58
N TRP A 64 4.31 9.70 23.10
CA TRP A 64 4.37 9.12 24.46
C TRP A 64 4.05 10.13 25.54
N LYS A 65 4.41 11.39 25.34
CA LYS A 65 4.03 12.48 26.24
C LYS A 65 2.51 12.67 26.22
N GLU A 66 1.89 12.73 25.04
CA GLU A 66 0.42 12.80 24.92
C GLU A 66 -0.29 11.61 25.59
N VAL A 67 0.25 10.40 25.43
CA VAL A 67 -0.27 9.20 26.11
C VAL A 67 -0.16 9.34 27.64
N SER A 68 0.99 9.80 28.14
CA SER A 68 1.18 10.01 29.59
C SER A 68 0.30 11.11 30.17
N GLU A 69 -0.07 12.11 29.36
CA GLU A 69 -0.99 13.20 29.71
C GLU A 69 -2.47 12.81 29.54
N GLY A 70 -2.75 11.58 29.08
CA GLY A 70 -4.11 11.09 28.84
C GLY A 70 -4.82 11.74 27.65
N LYS A 71 -4.08 12.45 26.79
CA LYS A 71 -4.62 13.09 25.57
C LYS A 71 -4.93 12.06 24.48
N VAL A 72 -4.18 10.97 24.47
CA VAL A 72 -4.37 9.85 23.54
C VAL A 72 -4.65 8.59 24.35
N LYS A 73 -5.73 7.89 23.98
CA LYS A 73 -6.07 6.59 24.57
C LYS A 73 -5.24 5.50 23.89
N VAL A 74 -4.67 4.62 24.69
CA VAL A 74 -3.95 3.42 24.23
C VAL A 74 -4.53 2.19 24.91
N PRO A 75 -4.36 0.98 24.33
CA PRO A 75 -4.77 -0.26 24.98
C PRO A 75 -4.09 -0.46 26.34
N ALA A 76 -4.75 -1.14 27.28
CA ALA A 76 -4.21 -1.35 28.62
C ALA A 76 -2.80 -1.99 28.62
N TRP A 77 -2.56 -2.95 27.72
CA TRP A 77 -1.27 -3.64 27.59
C TRP A 77 -0.11 -2.70 27.22
N TYR A 78 -0.40 -1.52 26.67
CA TYR A 78 0.61 -0.54 26.27
C TYR A 78 1.45 -0.08 27.49
N HIS A 79 0.83 -0.07 28.68
CA HIS A 79 1.46 0.29 29.94
C HIS A 79 2.12 -0.88 30.68
N ASP A 80 2.02 -2.10 30.15
CA ASP A 80 2.66 -3.27 30.75
C ASP A 80 4.19 -3.11 30.80
N PRO A 81 4.89 -3.84 31.68
CA PRO A 81 6.34 -3.97 31.63
C PRO A 81 6.83 -4.50 30.28
N VAL A 82 7.95 -3.95 29.80
CA VAL A 82 8.62 -4.45 28.59
C VAL A 82 9.04 -5.92 28.75
N THR A 83 8.89 -6.71 27.70
CA THR A 83 9.25 -8.13 27.71
C THR A 83 10.72 -8.36 27.36
N GLU A 84 11.31 -9.45 27.83
CA GLU A 84 12.69 -9.84 27.48
C GLU A 84 12.90 -9.98 25.96
N ARG A 85 11.89 -10.52 25.24
CA ARG A 85 11.93 -10.63 23.78
C ARG A 85 12.01 -9.27 23.10
N GLN A 86 11.27 -8.27 23.59
CA GLN A 86 11.34 -6.91 23.05
C GLN A 86 12.68 -6.25 23.36
N LEU A 87 13.19 -6.40 24.59
CA LEU A 87 14.52 -5.90 24.95
C LEU A 87 15.62 -6.52 24.08
N GLN A 88 15.52 -7.83 23.83
CA GLN A 88 16.44 -8.52 22.93
C GLN A 88 16.35 -7.96 21.51
N ARG A 89 15.14 -7.80 20.97
CA ARG A 89 14.95 -7.24 19.62
C ARG A 89 15.50 -5.82 19.49
N LEU A 90 15.24 -4.95 20.48
CA LEU A 90 15.77 -3.58 20.51
C LEU A 90 17.31 -3.56 20.50
N ARG A 91 17.96 -4.51 21.17
CA ARG A 91 19.42 -4.67 21.14
C ARG A 91 19.92 -5.16 19.78
N GLU A 92 19.27 -6.18 19.21
CA GLU A 92 19.62 -6.75 17.91
C GLU A 92 19.51 -5.73 16.77
N ASP A 93 18.50 -4.87 16.82
CA ASP A 93 18.26 -3.81 15.84
C ASP A 93 19.08 -2.52 16.12
N GLU A 94 19.95 -2.53 17.15
CA GLU A 94 20.77 -1.38 17.59
C GLU A 94 19.96 -0.10 17.84
N ILE A 95 18.71 -0.25 18.31
CA ILE A 95 17.80 0.87 18.55
C ILE A 95 18.22 1.63 19.81
N LYS A 96 18.33 2.96 19.69
CA LYS A 96 18.70 3.83 20.80
C LYS A 96 17.54 3.98 21.77
N LEU A 97 17.76 3.59 23.02
CA LEU A 97 16.79 3.74 24.09
C LEU A 97 16.84 5.15 24.70
N PRO A 98 15.71 5.68 25.22
CA PRO A 98 15.62 7.04 25.77
C PRO A 98 16.31 7.23 27.14
N GLY A 99 17.12 6.28 27.61
CA GLY A 99 17.82 6.37 28.91
C GLY A 99 16.93 6.28 30.15
N ARG A 100 15.64 5.92 29.98
CA ARG A 100 14.66 5.69 31.05
C ARG A 100 13.96 4.35 30.85
N PRO A 101 13.34 3.76 31.90
CA PRO A 101 12.48 2.61 31.72
C PRO A 101 11.39 2.91 30.69
N ILE A 102 11.14 1.94 29.81
CA ILE A 102 10.11 2.02 28.77
C ILE A 102 9.03 0.97 29.04
N SER A 103 7.79 1.30 28.67
CA SER A 103 6.69 0.33 28.70
C SER A 103 6.74 -0.62 27.49
N LYS A 104 5.94 -1.68 27.54
CA LYS A 104 5.73 -2.63 26.44
C LYS A 104 5.27 -1.93 25.16
N GLY A 105 4.38 -0.95 25.27
CA GLY A 105 3.91 -0.13 24.15
C GLY A 105 5.02 0.70 23.52
N GLN A 106 5.78 1.43 24.35
CA GLN A 106 6.91 2.24 23.89
C GLN A 106 8.00 1.38 23.22
N ALA A 107 8.25 0.18 23.74
CA ALA A 107 9.16 -0.78 23.12
C ALA A 107 8.65 -1.26 21.75
N SER A 108 7.35 -1.55 21.62
CA SER A 108 6.75 -1.90 20.33
C SER A 108 6.84 -0.75 19.32
N ASP A 109 6.57 0.49 19.75
CA ASP A 109 6.68 1.67 18.87
C ASP A 109 8.10 1.85 18.35
N LEU A 110 9.11 1.66 19.20
CA LEU A 110 10.53 1.71 18.81
C LEU A 110 10.88 0.62 17.81
N ILE A 111 10.44 -0.63 18.04
CA ILE A 111 10.67 -1.75 17.12
C ILE A 111 10.04 -1.45 15.75
N GLY A 112 8.81 -0.96 15.72
CA GLY A 112 8.13 -0.62 14.47
C GLY A 112 8.72 0.60 13.73
N LEU A 113 9.68 1.34 14.31
CA LEU A 113 10.51 2.27 13.51
C LEU A 113 11.45 1.52 12.56
N GLY A 114 11.84 0.29 12.89
CA GLY A 114 12.65 -0.55 12.00
C GLY A 114 11.83 -1.17 10.86
N GLU A 115 10.51 -1.15 10.96
CA GLU A 115 9.61 -1.85 10.03
C GLU A 115 9.06 -0.89 8.95
N PRO A 116 8.94 -1.37 7.70
CA PRO A 116 8.34 -0.58 6.64
C PRO A 116 6.83 -0.43 6.89
N THR A 117 6.29 0.73 6.53
CA THR A 117 4.84 0.93 6.47
C THR A 117 4.20 -0.01 5.45
N GLU A 118 3.07 -0.61 5.84
CA GLU A 118 2.34 -1.57 5.01
C GLU A 118 1.60 -0.87 3.85
N PRO A 119 1.37 -1.56 2.72
CA PRO A 119 0.65 -0.99 1.57
C PRO A 119 -0.72 -0.39 1.93
N GLU A 120 -1.48 -1.06 2.78
CA GLU A 120 -2.82 -0.67 3.24
C GLU A 120 -2.76 0.61 4.08
N GLN A 121 -1.78 0.69 4.98
CA GLN A 121 -1.51 1.89 5.75
C GLN A 121 -1.19 3.08 4.83
N LEU A 122 -0.36 2.87 3.80
CA LEU A 122 -0.04 3.90 2.82
C LEU A 122 -1.28 4.33 2.01
N GLU A 123 -2.21 3.41 1.73
CA GLU A 123 -3.46 3.75 1.05
C GLU A 123 -4.30 4.72 1.88
N ILE A 124 -4.50 4.41 3.17
CA ILE A 124 -5.24 5.26 4.12
C ILE A 124 -4.57 6.64 4.21
N LEU A 125 -3.27 6.67 4.48
CA LEU A 125 -2.51 7.91 4.64
C LEU A 125 -2.55 8.77 3.36
N ARG A 126 -2.49 8.14 2.18
CA ARG A 126 -2.60 8.82 0.88
C ARG A 126 -4.00 9.38 0.64
N PHE A 127 -5.05 8.64 1.00
CA PHE A 127 -6.44 9.08 0.87
C PHE A 127 -6.69 10.37 1.67
N PHE A 128 -6.23 10.41 2.92
CA PHE A 128 -6.30 11.61 3.77
C PHE A 128 -5.19 12.63 3.53
N ARG A 129 -4.34 12.42 2.52
CA ARG A 129 -3.25 13.32 2.11
C ARG A 129 -2.29 13.68 3.25
N VAL A 130 -2.00 12.72 4.13
CA VAL A 130 -1.03 12.92 5.21
C VAL A 130 0.35 13.15 4.61
N THR A 131 0.98 14.26 4.97
CA THR A 131 2.31 14.64 4.51
C THR A 131 3.12 15.24 5.66
N GLY A 132 4.41 15.52 5.45
CA GLY A 132 5.29 16.11 6.47
C GLY A 132 5.85 15.12 7.50
N LEU A 133 5.23 13.95 7.69
CA LEU A 133 5.69 12.93 8.64
C LEU A 133 6.66 11.90 8.01
N PRO A 134 7.48 11.22 8.82
CA PRO A 134 8.33 10.12 8.37
C PRO A 134 7.54 8.80 8.23
N LEU A 135 6.49 8.82 7.40
CA LEU A 135 5.56 7.71 7.11
C LEU A 135 6.16 6.49 6.38
N LYS A 136 7.48 6.30 6.44
CA LYS A 136 8.14 5.06 6.00
C LYS A 136 8.25 4.04 7.14
N HIS A 137 8.02 4.51 8.37
CA HIS A 137 8.12 3.75 9.61
C HIS A 137 6.73 3.29 10.03
N TYR A 138 6.58 1.99 10.27
CA TYR A 138 5.30 1.38 10.63
C TYR A 138 4.63 2.09 11.81
N SER A 139 5.34 2.27 12.94
CA SER A 139 4.73 2.85 14.16
C SER A 139 4.18 4.25 13.94
N ILE A 140 4.87 5.07 13.15
CA ILE A 140 4.45 6.45 12.87
C ILE A 140 3.22 6.46 11.97
N ALA A 141 3.17 5.56 10.99
CA ALA A 141 1.97 5.36 10.17
C ALA A 141 0.78 4.88 11.01
N ALA A 142 1.00 3.88 11.87
CA ALA A 142 -0.04 3.32 12.74
C ALA A 142 -0.63 4.38 13.69
N ILE A 143 0.22 5.15 14.39
CA ILE A 143 -0.22 6.24 15.29
C ILE A 143 -1.08 7.27 14.53
N GLU A 144 -0.67 7.65 13.33
CA GLU A 144 -1.41 8.65 12.56
C GLU A 144 -2.72 8.09 12.00
N ILE A 145 -2.74 6.81 11.60
CA ILE A 145 -3.96 6.12 11.20
C ILE A 145 -4.92 6.02 12.38
N ASP A 146 -4.46 5.66 13.58
CA ASP A 146 -5.30 5.61 14.78
C ASP A 146 -5.92 6.98 15.08
N ARG A 147 -5.16 8.06 14.94
CA ARG A 147 -5.68 9.43 15.06
C ARG A 147 -6.74 9.73 14.01
N ILE A 148 -6.52 9.33 12.76
CA ILE A 148 -7.49 9.49 11.67
C ILE A 148 -8.78 8.70 11.97
N MET A 149 -8.65 7.44 12.37
CA MET A 149 -9.77 6.53 12.60
C MET A 149 -10.49 6.79 13.93
N SER A 150 -9.91 7.60 14.82
CA SER A 150 -10.59 8.11 16.02
C SER A 150 -11.69 9.14 15.68
N ASP A 151 -11.65 9.74 14.48
CA ASP A 151 -12.68 10.66 13.99
C ASP A 151 -13.77 9.91 13.20
N PRO A 152 -15.02 9.82 13.71
CA PRO A 152 -16.10 9.11 13.03
C PRO A 152 -16.42 9.63 11.63
N GLU A 153 -16.17 10.91 11.35
CA GLU A 153 -16.40 11.48 10.02
C GLU A 153 -15.34 11.00 9.03
N LYS A 154 -14.07 10.91 9.46
CA LYS A 154 -13.02 10.32 8.61
C LYS A 154 -13.26 8.84 8.36
N VAL A 155 -13.71 8.09 9.37
CA VAL A 155 -14.13 6.69 9.18
C VAL A 155 -15.23 6.57 8.12
N ARG A 156 -16.26 7.43 8.19
CA ARG A 156 -17.31 7.48 7.16
C ARG A 156 -16.76 7.80 5.77
N GLN A 157 -15.83 8.75 5.65
CA GLN A 157 -15.22 9.09 4.36
C GLN A 157 -14.39 7.93 3.79
N TRP A 158 -13.65 7.21 4.63
CA TRP A 158 -12.87 6.05 4.22
C TRP A 158 -13.77 4.89 3.75
N ASN A 159 -14.85 4.61 4.48
CA ASN A 159 -15.80 3.55 4.11
C ASN A 159 -16.57 3.90 2.83
N ASN A 160 -16.90 5.18 2.62
CA ASN A 160 -17.59 5.65 1.41
C ASN A 160 -16.62 6.08 0.29
N ARG A 161 -15.33 5.71 0.39
CA ARG A 161 -14.37 6.04 -0.67
C ARG A 161 -14.79 5.35 -1.97
N PRO A 162 -14.57 5.97 -3.15
CA PRO A 162 -14.89 5.33 -4.42
C PRO A 162 -14.12 4.02 -4.59
N ALA A 163 -14.75 3.01 -5.21
CA ALA A 163 -14.07 1.77 -5.55
C ALA A 163 -12.83 2.04 -6.42
N ASN A 164 -11.76 1.29 -6.14
CA ASN A 164 -10.51 1.37 -6.87
C ASN A 164 -10.66 0.77 -8.27
N ALA A 165 -9.61 0.87 -9.08
CA ALA A 165 -9.68 0.46 -10.48
C ALA A 165 -9.82 -1.06 -10.64
N ILE A 166 -9.14 -1.86 -9.80
CA ILE A 166 -9.21 -3.33 -9.81
C ILE A 166 -10.59 -3.81 -9.38
N GLN A 167 -11.15 -3.23 -8.31
CA GLN A 167 -12.52 -3.49 -7.85
C GLN A 167 -13.55 -3.23 -8.96
N LYS A 168 -13.38 -2.16 -9.76
CA LYS A 168 -14.27 -1.89 -10.90
C LYS A 168 -14.06 -2.87 -12.05
N GLU A 169 -12.84 -3.34 -12.25
CA GLU A 169 -12.56 -4.38 -13.24
C GLU A 169 -13.16 -5.73 -12.82
N TYR A 170 -13.24 -6.05 -11.53
CA TYR A 170 -13.94 -7.26 -11.05
C TYR A 170 -15.38 -7.32 -11.56
N TYR A 171 -16.13 -6.23 -11.36
CA TYR A 171 -17.51 -6.12 -11.85
C TYR A 171 -17.60 -6.31 -13.36
N ARG A 172 -16.66 -5.71 -14.10
CA ARG A 172 -16.62 -5.85 -15.56
C ARG A 172 -16.31 -7.29 -15.98
N TYR A 173 -15.29 -7.89 -15.37
CA TYR A 173 -14.78 -9.22 -15.71
C TYR A 173 -15.89 -10.27 -15.59
N PHE A 174 -16.63 -10.23 -14.48
CA PHE A 174 -17.75 -11.14 -14.23
C PHE A 174 -19.09 -10.67 -14.81
N GLY A 175 -19.13 -9.57 -15.56
CA GLY A 175 -20.36 -9.05 -16.15
C GLY A 175 -21.41 -8.55 -15.15
N ILE A 176 -20.98 -8.21 -13.93
CA ILE A 176 -21.84 -7.71 -12.85
C ILE A 176 -22.13 -6.21 -13.09
N PRO A 177 -23.41 -5.79 -13.08
CA PRO A 177 -23.75 -4.37 -13.17
C PRO A 177 -23.19 -3.58 -11.97
N ALA A 178 -22.26 -2.66 -12.23
CA ALA A 178 -21.70 -1.80 -11.18
C ALA A 178 -22.68 -0.66 -10.84
N PRO A 179 -23.08 -0.48 -9.56
CA PRO A 179 -23.94 0.61 -9.16
C PRO A 179 -23.28 1.98 -9.36
N LYS A 180 -24.08 3.01 -9.63
CA LYS A 180 -23.58 4.38 -9.77
C LYS A 180 -23.04 4.85 -8.43
N GLY A 181 -21.75 5.24 -8.41
CA GLY A 181 -21.09 5.68 -7.19
C GLY A 181 -20.55 4.56 -6.32
N LEU A 182 -20.41 3.34 -6.87
CA LEU A 182 -19.84 2.16 -6.20
C LEU A 182 -18.67 2.54 -5.28
N THR A 183 -18.85 2.29 -3.99
CA THR A 183 -17.84 2.50 -2.96
C THR A 183 -16.91 1.29 -2.85
N ALA A 184 -15.73 1.49 -2.28
CA ALA A 184 -14.77 0.40 -2.06
C ALA A 184 -15.34 -0.65 -1.11
N THR A 185 -16.05 -0.25 -0.05
CA THR A 185 -16.66 -1.20 0.90
C THR A 185 -17.79 -2.02 0.27
N GLU A 186 -18.63 -1.42 -0.59
CA GLU A 186 -19.64 -2.19 -1.35
C GLU A 186 -18.98 -3.16 -2.33
N ALA A 187 -17.89 -2.75 -2.99
CA ALA A 187 -17.14 -3.62 -3.88
C ALA A 187 -16.49 -4.79 -3.12
N GLU A 188 -15.81 -4.52 -2.00
CA GLU A 188 -15.22 -5.52 -1.10
C GLU A 188 -16.26 -6.53 -0.63
N ALA A 189 -17.43 -6.06 -0.16
CA ALA A 189 -18.51 -6.93 0.27
C ALA A 189 -19.02 -7.83 -0.86
N THR A 190 -19.17 -7.27 -2.06
CA THR A 190 -19.61 -8.03 -3.24
C THR A 190 -18.60 -9.10 -3.61
N ILE A 191 -17.31 -8.73 -3.75
CA ILE A 191 -16.21 -9.65 -4.07
C ILE A 191 -16.15 -10.80 -3.05
N ALA A 192 -16.24 -10.48 -1.75
CA ALA A 192 -16.17 -11.48 -0.69
C ALA A 192 -17.37 -12.44 -0.65
N SER A 193 -18.54 -11.98 -1.10
CA SER A 193 -19.78 -12.78 -1.09
C SER A 193 -20.08 -13.50 -2.42
N HIS A 194 -19.32 -13.20 -3.48
CA HIS A 194 -19.62 -13.74 -4.81
C HIS A 194 -19.17 -15.20 -4.88
N GLU A 195 -20.13 -16.09 -5.10
CA GLU A 195 -19.88 -17.53 -5.22
C GLU A 195 -19.30 -17.83 -6.61
N LEU A 196 -17.99 -18.05 -6.64
CA LEU A 196 -17.22 -18.46 -7.82
C LEU A 196 -16.72 -19.90 -7.62
N SER A 197 -16.58 -20.65 -8.70
CA SER A 197 -15.83 -21.91 -8.67
C SER A 197 -14.33 -21.65 -8.51
N ASP A 198 -13.57 -22.65 -8.08
CA ASP A 198 -12.11 -22.56 -7.96
C ASP A 198 -11.46 -22.08 -9.27
N ASP A 199 -11.85 -22.64 -10.42
CA ASP A 199 -11.37 -22.20 -11.74
C ASP A 199 -11.65 -20.72 -12.03
N GLN A 200 -12.77 -20.18 -11.54
CA GLN A 200 -13.13 -18.77 -11.75
C GLN A 200 -12.32 -17.84 -10.84
N TRP A 201 -11.98 -18.31 -9.63
CA TRP A 201 -11.04 -17.60 -8.75
C TRP A 201 -9.64 -17.59 -9.35
N ASP A 202 -9.15 -18.73 -9.81
CA ASP A 202 -7.84 -18.83 -10.47
C ASP A 202 -7.74 -17.92 -11.69
N ASP A 203 -8.78 -17.90 -12.53
CA ASP A 203 -8.85 -17.05 -13.72
C ASP A 203 -8.88 -15.54 -13.35
N TRP A 204 -9.60 -15.17 -12.30
CA TRP A 204 -9.64 -13.80 -11.80
C TRP A 204 -8.32 -13.36 -11.19
N ASP A 205 -7.73 -14.20 -10.34
CA ASP A 205 -6.46 -13.91 -9.67
C ASP A 205 -5.37 -13.71 -10.72
N ALA A 206 -5.29 -14.58 -11.73
CA ALA A 206 -4.39 -14.41 -12.87
C ALA A 206 -4.67 -13.11 -13.64
N TYR A 207 -5.94 -12.79 -13.91
CA TYR A 207 -6.31 -11.52 -14.57
C TYR A 207 -5.87 -10.29 -13.78
N SER A 208 -6.14 -10.25 -12.46
CA SER A 208 -5.78 -9.12 -11.61
C SER A 208 -4.27 -8.99 -11.46
N ASP A 209 -3.56 -10.10 -11.29
CA ASP A 209 -2.10 -10.12 -11.16
C ASP A 209 -1.41 -9.55 -12.40
N LEU A 210 -1.87 -9.94 -13.60
CA LEU A 210 -1.35 -9.39 -14.86
C LEU A 210 -1.52 -7.86 -14.91
N ILE A 211 -2.67 -7.35 -14.46
CA ILE A 211 -2.90 -5.90 -14.41
C ILE A 211 -1.94 -5.27 -13.40
N GLU A 212 -1.85 -5.79 -12.18
CA GLU A 212 -1.02 -5.22 -11.11
C GLU A 212 0.46 -5.19 -11.50
N GLU A 213 0.99 -6.29 -12.03
CA GLU A 213 2.38 -6.39 -12.50
C GLU A 213 2.66 -5.37 -13.62
N LEU A 214 1.76 -5.26 -14.61
CA LEU A 214 1.90 -4.26 -15.69
C LEU A 214 1.69 -2.81 -15.21
N GLN A 215 1.07 -2.59 -14.05
CA GLN A 215 0.99 -1.28 -13.42
C GLN A 215 2.23 -0.97 -12.56
N ASP A 216 2.92 -2.00 -12.08
CA ASP A 216 4.13 -1.88 -11.26
C ASP A 216 5.18 -1.05 -11.99
N LYS A 217 5.95 -0.29 -11.20
CA LYS A 217 6.93 0.62 -11.76
C LYS A 217 8.21 -0.12 -12.14
N ASP A 218 8.66 -1.05 -11.31
CA ASP A 218 9.94 -1.72 -11.46
C ASP A 218 9.86 -2.70 -12.65
N PHE A 219 8.78 -3.48 -12.74
CA PHE A 219 8.48 -4.31 -13.93
C PHE A 219 8.52 -3.48 -15.23
N ARG A 220 7.83 -2.33 -15.24
CA ARG A 220 7.79 -1.44 -16.40
C ARG A 220 9.11 -0.76 -16.71
N GLU A 221 10.05 -0.69 -15.77
CA GLU A 221 11.38 -0.17 -16.05
C GLU A 221 12.22 -1.21 -16.82
N ASP A 222 12.09 -2.50 -16.49
CA ASP A 222 12.81 -3.58 -17.17
C ASP A 222 12.45 -3.71 -18.66
N TYR A 223 11.21 -3.39 -19.03
CA TYR A 223 10.71 -3.45 -20.41
C TYR A 223 10.67 -2.10 -21.14
N GLU A 224 11.26 -1.04 -20.58
CA GLU A 224 11.16 0.32 -21.14
C GLU A 224 9.69 0.75 -21.40
N LEU A 225 8.77 0.28 -20.56
CA LEU A 225 7.33 0.44 -20.74
C LEU A 225 6.79 1.65 -19.96
N LYS A 226 6.12 2.58 -20.63
CA LYS A 226 5.30 3.62 -19.99
C LYS A 226 4.08 2.97 -19.36
N LYS A 227 3.46 3.62 -18.36
CA LYS A 227 2.32 3.06 -17.62
C LYS A 227 1.14 2.83 -18.58
N PRO A 228 0.78 1.57 -18.90
CA PRO A 228 -0.36 1.29 -19.74
C PRO A 228 -1.65 1.63 -18.97
N SER A 229 -2.71 1.99 -19.68
CA SER A 229 -4.04 2.10 -19.06
C SER A 229 -4.66 0.70 -18.97
N ILE A 230 -5.41 0.42 -17.91
CA ILE A 230 -6.12 -0.85 -17.72
C ILE A 230 -6.92 -1.30 -18.96
N PRO A 231 -7.67 -0.43 -19.68
CA PRO A 231 -8.35 -0.85 -20.91
C PRO A 231 -7.43 -1.40 -22.01
N VAL A 232 -6.19 -0.92 -22.08
CA VAL A 232 -5.19 -1.39 -23.06
C VAL A 232 -4.60 -2.73 -22.60
N ILE A 233 -4.37 -2.91 -21.29
CA ILE A 233 -3.99 -4.22 -20.73
C ILE A 233 -5.07 -5.26 -21.02
N ARG A 234 -6.34 -4.92 -20.75
CA ARG A 234 -7.47 -5.81 -21.05
C ARG A 234 -7.52 -6.19 -22.53
N GLN A 235 -7.32 -5.25 -23.45
CA GLN A 235 -7.27 -5.55 -24.88
C GLN A 235 -6.13 -6.52 -25.25
N ALA A 236 -4.97 -6.38 -24.59
CA ALA A 236 -3.86 -7.30 -24.77
C ALA A 236 -4.24 -8.71 -24.29
N ILE A 237 -4.78 -8.83 -23.07
CA ILE A 237 -5.25 -10.12 -22.53
C ILE A 237 -6.30 -10.75 -23.46
N GLU A 238 -7.32 -9.97 -23.87
CA GLU A 238 -8.39 -10.44 -24.76
C GLU A 238 -7.87 -10.97 -26.11
N ARG A 239 -6.75 -10.45 -26.63
CA ARG A 239 -6.14 -10.93 -27.88
C ARG A 239 -5.60 -12.35 -27.70
N HIS A 240 -4.83 -12.57 -26.64
CA HIS A 240 -4.27 -13.89 -26.32
C HIS A 240 -5.36 -14.91 -25.99
N THR A 241 -6.38 -14.53 -25.21
CA THR A 241 -7.47 -15.46 -24.86
C THR A 241 -8.32 -15.82 -26.07
N LYS A 242 -8.47 -14.92 -27.07
CA LYS A 242 -9.14 -15.24 -28.35
C LYS A 242 -8.35 -16.21 -29.23
N GLU A 243 -7.03 -16.26 -29.04
CA GLU A 243 -6.16 -17.24 -29.70
C GLU A 243 -6.16 -18.61 -28.99
N GLY A 244 -6.93 -18.73 -27.89
CA GLY A 244 -7.14 -19.97 -27.15
C GLY A 244 -6.20 -20.18 -25.96
N ILE A 245 -5.35 -19.20 -25.66
CA ILE A 245 -4.46 -19.26 -24.49
C ILE A 245 -5.30 -19.02 -23.23
N LYS A 246 -5.13 -19.87 -22.22
CA LYS A 246 -5.82 -19.67 -20.94
C LYS A 246 -5.19 -18.52 -20.19
N ILE A 247 -6.00 -17.76 -19.46
CA ILE A 247 -5.49 -16.60 -18.73
C ILE A 247 -4.49 -16.97 -17.63
N THR A 248 -4.71 -18.12 -16.98
CA THR A 248 -3.81 -18.71 -15.98
C THR A 248 -2.46 -19.16 -16.56
N GLU A 249 -2.33 -19.24 -17.88
CA GLU A 249 -1.09 -19.58 -18.57
C GLU A 249 -0.32 -18.33 -19.05
N LEU A 250 -0.94 -17.15 -18.98
CA LEU A 250 -0.32 -15.88 -19.39
C LEU A 250 0.55 -15.31 -18.29
N SER A 251 1.70 -14.75 -18.68
CA SER A 251 2.52 -13.89 -17.84
C SER A 251 2.47 -12.44 -18.30
N ALA A 252 2.85 -11.51 -17.43
CA ALA A 252 2.91 -10.09 -17.77
C ALA A 252 3.91 -9.83 -18.92
N ASP A 253 4.97 -10.64 -19.01
CA ASP A 253 5.99 -10.57 -20.06
C ASP A 253 5.39 -10.84 -21.44
N ASP A 254 4.52 -11.84 -21.55
CA ASP A 254 3.85 -12.23 -22.81
C ASP A 254 2.98 -11.09 -23.38
N LEU A 255 2.52 -10.20 -22.50
CA LEU A 255 1.67 -9.07 -22.88
C LEU A 255 2.46 -7.86 -23.36
N VAL A 256 3.77 -7.73 -23.06
CA VAL A 256 4.55 -6.53 -23.35
C VAL A 256 4.58 -6.20 -24.85
N ASP A 257 4.92 -7.19 -25.68
CA ASP A 257 4.96 -6.98 -27.14
C ASP A 257 3.57 -6.64 -27.69
N THR A 258 2.54 -7.30 -27.17
CA THR A 258 1.15 -7.02 -27.54
C THR A 258 0.71 -5.62 -27.15
N LEU A 259 1.19 -5.10 -26.01
CA LEU A 259 0.93 -3.73 -25.59
C LEU A 259 1.58 -2.71 -26.53
N PHE A 260 2.81 -2.98 -27.01
CA PHE A 260 3.47 -2.13 -27.99
C PHE A 260 2.78 -2.18 -29.36
N ASP A 261 2.27 -3.34 -29.77
CA ASP A 261 1.47 -3.46 -30.99
C ASP A 261 0.18 -2.63 -30.92
N ILE A 262 -0.57 -2.77 -29.81
CA ILE A 262 -1.83 -2.05 -29.61
C ILE A 262 -1.56 -0.55 -29.50
N LYS A 263 -0.49 -0.16 -28.80
CA LYS A 263 -0.18 1.23 -28.50
C LYS A 263 1.33 1.50 -28.49
N PRO A 264 1.93 1.79 -29.67
CA PRO A 264 3.39 1.95 -29.79
C PRO A 264 3.98 3.09 -28.96
N ASP A 265 3.19 4.11 -28.62
CA ASP A 265 3.61 5.23 -27.79
C ASP A 265 3.92 4.82 -26.34
N LEU A 266 3.58 3.60 -25.92
CA LEU A 266 3.92 3.04 -24.62
C LEU A 266 5.41 2.73 -24.49
N LYS A 267 6.16 2.62 -25.59
CA LYS A 267 7.61 2.46 -25.52
C LYS A 267 8.26 3.75 -25.02
N LYS A 268 9.16 3.65 -24.04
CA LYS A 268 10.01 4.76 -23.62
C LYS A 268 11.04 5.05 -24.73
N PRO A 269 11.38 6.33 -24.93
CA PRO A 269 12.40 6.72 -25.90
C PRO A 269 13.81 6.30 -25.47
#